data_AF-D7GNV7-F1
#
_entry.id   AF-D7GNV7-F1
#
_cell.length_a   1.000
_cell.length_b   1.000
_cell.length_c   1.000
_cell.angle_alpha   90.00
_cell.angle_beta   90.00
_cell.angle_gamma   90.00
#
_symmetry.space_group_name_H-M   'P 1'
#
loop_
_entity.id
_entity.type
_entity.pdbx_description
1 polymer ?
#
loop_
_entity_poly.entity_id
_entity_poly.type
_entity_poly.pdbx_seq_one_letter_code
_entity_poly.pdbx_strand_id
1 'polypeptide(L)'
;MAKIDISKIDGYADMTPEQKIAALEAFETEDPDYSGYVKKDIFDKTASELAAKKKELNEKLTEDEQKKQKEQEEREELQSKYDKLLRESEVSKFKAKLLGMGYEEKLADATAEAMADGDTEKVFANQKKHLENVEKKVRAEALKDTPKPTPDGDSKTMTLEKLRKMSPRERYDYSVKNPEDYKALYTNNDTGGNE
;
A
#
# COMPACT_ATOMS: atom_id res chain seq x y z
N MET A 1 -23.40 58.11 -55.96
CA MET A 1 -22.65 59.38 -56.04
C MET A 1 -22.42 59.85 -54.62
N ALA A 2 -21.17 60.06 -54.22
CA ALA A 2 -20.88 60.71 -52.94
C ALA A 2 -21.49 62.12 -52.97
N LYS A 3 -22.19 62.52 -51.91
CA LYS A 3 -22.70 63.89 -51.79
C LYS A 3 -21.51 64.80 -51.50
N ILE A 4 -21.35 65.86 -52.28
CA ILE A 4 -20.33 66.89 -52.03
C ILE A 4 -20.66 67.57 -50.71
N ASP A 5 -19.71 67.56 -49.78
CA ASP A 5 -19.83 68.26 -48.52
C ASP A 5 -19.50 69.74 -48.72
N ILE A 6 -20.53 70.52 -49.02
CA ILE A 6 -20.44 71.98 -49.24
C ILE A 6 -19.93 72.77 -48.03
N SER A 7 -19.87 72.15 -46.83
CA SER A 7 -19.27 72.79 -45.65
C SER A 7 -17.74 72.90 -45.74
N LYS A 8 -17.12 72.13 -46.64
CA LYS A 8 -15.68 72.20 -46.92
C LYS A 8 -15.32 73.26 -47.97
N ILE A 9 -16.31 73.97 -48.51
CA ILE A 9 -16.10 75.08 -49.45
C ILE A 9 -16.29 76.38 -48.67
N ASP A 10 -15.19 77.04 -48.31
CA ASP A 10 -15.20 78.26 -47.51
C ASP A 10 -16.03 79.37 -48.17
N GLY A 11 -16.98 79.94 -47.43
CA GLY A 11 -17.84 81.02 -47.90
C GLY A 11 -18.91 80.62 -48.92
N TYR A 12 -19.15 79.32 -49.14
CA TYR A 12 -20.11 78.83 -50.13
C TYR A 12 -21.51 79.43 -49.98
N ALA A 13 -21.99 79.66 -48.75
CA ALA A 13 -23.32 80.24 -48.51
C ALA A 13 -23.47 81.65 -49.13
N ASP A 14 -22.41 82.45 -49.07
CA ASP A 14 -22.39 83.88 -49.41
C ASP A 14 -21.94 84.18 -50.85
N MET A 15 -21.60 83.14 -51.62
CA MET A 15 -21.19 83.25 -53.04
C MET A 15 -22.39 83.47 -53.99
N THR A 16 -22.14 84.19 -55.10
CA THR A 16 -23.11 84.28 -56.21
C THR A 16 -23.28 82.93 -56.91
N PRO A 17 -24.38 82.70 -57.65
CA PRO A 17 -24.60 81.43 -58.35
C PRO A 17 -23.44 81.01 -59.26
N GLU A 18 -22.81 81.96 -59.96
CA GLU A 18 -21.67 81.69 -60.84
C GLU A 18 -20.42 81.27 -60.05
N GLN A 19 -20.19 81.89 -58.89
CA GLN A 19 -19.08 81.55 -57.99
C GLN A 19 -19.28 80.20 -57.32
N LYS A 20 -20.52 79.83 -56.98
CA LYS A 20 -20.87 78.51 -56.45
C LYS A 20 -20.62 77.40 -57.47
N ILE A 21 -20.91 77.64 -58.75
CA ILE A 21 -20.63 76.68 -59.83
C ILE A 21 -19.13 76.51 -59.98
N ALA A 22 -18.37 77.61 -60.08
CA ALA A 22 -16.92 77.54 -60.18
C ALA A 22 -16.26 76.86 -58.95
N ALA A 23 -16.77 77.11 -57.75
CA ALA A 23 -16.27 76.48 -56.52
C ALA A 23 -16.62 74.99 -56.43
N LEU A 24 -17.77 74.56 -56.97
CA LEU A 24 -18.11 73.14 -57.09
C LEU A 24 -17.30 72.43 -58.18
N GLU A 25 -17.01 73.10 -59.29
CA GLU A 25 -16.18 72.57 -60.38
C GLU A 25 -14.71 72.45 -59.95
N ALA A 26 -14.23 73.35 -59.11
CA ALA A 26 -12.88 73.31 -58.53
C ALA A 26 -12.77 72.44 -57.27
N PHE A 27 -13.87 71.86 -56.78
CA PHE A 27 -13.87 71.04 -55.57
C PHE A 27 -13.33 69.64 -55.87
N GLU A 28 -12.05 69.41 -55.58
CA GLU A 28 -11.45 68.08 -55.59
C GLU A 28 -11.75 67.37 -54.26
N THR A 29 -12.49 66.25 -54.33
CA THR A 29 -12.60 65.34 -53.19
C THR A 29 -11.28 64.61 -53.02
N GLU A 30 -10.67 64.69 -51.83
CA GLU A 30 -9.50 63.90 -51.47
C GLU A 30 -9.75 62.41 -51.77
N ASP A 31 -8.74 61.75 -52.36
CA ASP A 31 -8.80 60.32 -52.62
C ASP A 31 -9.06 59.57 -51.30
N PRO A 32 -9.88 58.50 -51.32
CA PRO A 32 -10.16 57.75 -50.10
C PRO A 32 -8.86 57.28 -49.45
N ASP A 33 -8.68 57.61 -48.16
CA ASP A 33 -7.53 57.12 -47.40
C ASP A 33 -7.66 55.61 -47.16
N TYR A 34 -6.89 54.84 -47.91
CA TYR A 34 -6.80 53.37 -47.78
C TYR A 34 -5.71 52.94 -46.77
N SER A 35 -5.13 53.86 -46.00
CA SER A 35 -4.19 53.53 -44.93
C SER A 35 -4.86 52.61 -43.91
N GLY A 36 -4.35 51.37 -43.80
CA GLY A 36 -4.94 50.31 -42.97
C GLY A 36 -5.98 49.43 -43.67
N TYR A 37 -6.32 49.68 -44.93
CA TYR A 37 -7.20 48.80 -45.70
C TYR A 37 -6.47 47.50 -46.07
N VAL A 38 -6.98 46.38 -45.57
CA VAL A 38 -6.52 45.04 -45.96
C VAL A 38 -7.45 44.52 -47.05
N LYS A 39 -6.88 44.10 -48.19
CA LYS A 39 -7.65 43.49 -49.26
C LYS A 39 -8.35 42.24 -48.76
N LYS A 40 -9.63 42.09 -49.10
CA LYS A 40 -10.47 40.95 -48.71
C LYS A 40 -9.80 39.60 -48.97
N ASP A 41 -9.16 39.41 -50.11
CA ASP A 41 -8.49 38.14 -50.44
C ASP A 41 -7.33 37.82 -49.48
N ILE A 42 -6.59 38.83 -49.03
CA ILE A 42 -5.51 38.68 -48.06
C ILE A 42 -6.12 38.34 -46.69
N PHE A 43 -7.16 39.09 -46.29
CA PHE A 43 -7.87 38.84 -45.04
C PHE A 43 -8.45 37.42 -44.99
N ASP A 44 -9.21 37.01 -46.00
CA ASP A 44 -9.84 35.68 -46.07
C ASP A 44 -8.81 34.55 -46.08
N LYS A 45 -7.69 34.74 -46.81
CA LYS A 45 -6.58 33.79 -46.81
C LYS A 45 -5.96 33.64 -45.42
N THR A 46 -5.62 34.75 -44.77
CA THR A 46 -5.03 34.73 -43.42
C THR A 46 -5.99 34.18 -42.37
N ALA A 47 -7.27 34.50 -42.46
CA ALA A 47 -8.30 33.95 -41.57
C ALA A 47 -8.42 32.43 -41.72
N SER A 48 -8.36 31.92 -42.95
CA SER A 48 -8.40 30.49 -43.25
C SER A 48 -7.16 29.76 -42.74
N GLU A 49 -5.97 30.32 -42.96
CA GLU A 49 -4.70 29.77 -42.44
C GLU A 49 -4.68 29.76 -40.91
N LEU A 50 -5.19 30.81 -40.26
CA LEU A 50 -5.28 30.90 -38.82
C LEU A 50 -6.28 29.88 -38.25
N ALA A 51 -7.42 29.68 -38.92
CA ALA A 51 -8.39 28.65 -38.53
C ALA A 51 -7.79 27.25 -38.66
N ALA A 52 -7.05 26.96 -39.75
CA ALA A 52 -6.36 25.70 -39.93
C ALA A 52 -5.30 25.45 -38.85
N LYS A 53 -4.46 26.45 -38.56
CA LYS A 53 -3.45 26.34 -37.50
C LYS A 53 -4.06 26.18 -36.10
N LYS A 54 -5.16 26.88 -35.80
CA LYS A 54 -5.89 26.70 -34.54
C LYS A 54 -6.42 25.27 -34.39
N LYS A 55 -6.95 24.70 -35.48
CA LYS A 55 -7.44 23.32 -35.49
C LYS A 55 -6.30 22.33 -35.24
N GLU A 56 -5.19 22.47 -35.98
CA GLU A 56 -4.00 21.63 -35.82
C GLU A 56 -3.39 21.72 -34.41
N LEU A 57 -3.31 22.92 -33.84
CA LEU A 57 -2.81 23.13 -32.47
C LEU A 57 -3.70 22.44 -31.43
N ASN A 58 -5.02 22.59 -31.55
CA ASN A 58 -5.97 21.96 -30.63
C ASN A 58 -5.92 20.42 -30.72
N GLU A 59 -5.82 19.88 -31.94
CA GLU A 59 -5.66 18.43 -32.16
C GLU A 59 -4.36 17.92 -31.52
N LYS A 60 -3.23 18.59 -31.77
CA LYS A 60 -1.93 18.24 -31.16
C LYS A 60 -1.94 18.33 -29.64
N LEU A 61 -2.54 19.37 -29.07
CA LEU A 61 -2.69 19.50 -27.61
C LEU A 61 -3.49 18.33 -27.04
N THR A 62 -4.56 17.92 -27.72
CA THR A 62 -5.39 16.79 -27.30
C THR A 62 -4.62 15.47 -27.38
N GLU A 63 -3.81 15.26 -28.42
CA GLU A 63 -2.96 14.07 -28.58
C GLU A 63 -1.84 14.02 -27.53
N ASP A 64 -1.17 15.15 -27.27
CA ASP A 64 -0.11 15.26 -26.26
C ASP A 64 -0.66 15.02 -24.85
N GLU A 65 -1.86 15.54 -24.52
CA GLU A 65 -2.53 15.26 -23.25
C GLU A 65 -2.85 13.77 -23.08
N GLN A 66 -3.38 13.11 -24.11
CA GLN A 66 -3.62 11.66 -24.07
C GLN A 66 -2.33 10.85 -23.96
N LYS A 67 -1.28 11.25 -24.68
CA LYS A 67 0.02 10.58 -24.60
C LYS A 67 0.65 10.73 -23.21
N LYS A 68 0.53 11.91 -22.61
CA LYS A 68 1.03 12.16 -21.25
C LYS A 68 0.27 11.35 -20.20
N GLN A 69 -1.06 11.24 -20.33
CA GLN A 69 -1.85 10.36 -19.46
C GLN A 69 -1.42 8.90 -19.60
N LYS A 70 -1.28 8.39 -20.83
CA LYS A 70 -0.79 7.02 -21.08
C LYS A 70 0.61 6.79 -20.54
N GLU A 71 1.55 7.72 -20.75
CA GLU A 71 2.90 7.59 -20.19
C GLU A 71 2.88 7.60 -18.67
N GLN A 72 2.02 8.41 -18.05
CA GLN A 72 1.86 8.42 -16.61
C GLN A 72 1.26 7.11 -16.08
N GLU A 73 0.20 6.61 -16.70
CA GLU A 73 -0.41 5.31 -16.37
C GLU A 73 0.61 4.17 -16.54
N GLU A 74 1.35 4.13 -17.65
CA GLU A 74 2.40 3.14 -17.90
C GLU A 74 3.53 3.23 -16.86
N ARG A 75 3.94 4.44 -16.46
CA ARG A 75 4.94 4.64 -15.41
C ARG A 75 4.44 4.20 -14.04
N GLU A 76 3.21 4.55 -13.69
CA GLU A 76 2.59 4.14 -12.43
C GLU A 76 2.43 2.62 -12.37
N GLU A 77 2.00 1.99 -13.47
CA GLU A 77 1.90 0.54 -13.59
C GLU A 77 3.28 -0.12 -13.48
N LEU A 78 4.30 0.42 -14.18
CA LEU A 78 5.66 -0.10 -14.13
C LEU A 78 6.27 0.03 -12.73
N GLN A 79 6.06 1.17 -12.07
CA GLN A 79 6.51 1.40 -10.69
C GLN A 79 5.83 0.43 -9.72
N SER A 80 4.51 0.26 -9.82
CA SER A 80 3.77 -0.69 -8.97
C SER A 80 4.26 -2.13 -9.16
N LYS A 81 4.50 -2.55 -10.41
CA LYS A 81 5.08 -3.87 -10.73
C LYS A 81 6.48 -4.03 -10.16
N TYR A 82 7.31 -3.00 -10.26
CA TYR A 82 8.67 -2.99 -9.72
C TYR A 82 8.66 -3.13 -8.20
N ASP A 83 7.84 -2.34 -7.51
CA ASP A 83 7.74 -2.36 -6.04
C ASP A 83 7.21 -3.72 -5.54
N LYS A 84 6.22 -4.29 -6.23
CA LYS A 84 5.72 -5.64 -5.93
C LYS A 84 6.82 -6.69 -6.09
N LEU A 85 7.55 -6.66 -7.19
CA LEU A 85 8.63 -7.63 -7.44
C LEU A 85 9.77 -7.49 -6.43
N LEU A 86 10.11 -6.25 -6.07
CA LEU A 86 11.11 -5.97 -5.05
C LEU A 86 10.68 -6.56 -3.69
N ARG A 87 9.43 -6.31 -3.27
CA ARG A 87 8.87 -6.87 -2.05
C ARG A 87 8.87 -8.39 -2.05
N GLU A 88 8.40 -9.03 -3.12
CA GLU A 88 8.40 -10.50 -3.25
C GLU A 88 9.83 -11.09 -3.17
N SER A 89 10.82 -10.40 -3.76
CA SER A 89 12.23 -10.77 -3.67
C SER A 89 12.75 -10.68 -2.22
N GLU A 90 12.42 -9.60 -1.51
CA GLU A 90 12.82 -9.40 -0.12
C GLU A 90 12.19 -10.42 0.81
N VAL A 91 10.88 -10.64 0.71
CA VAL A 91 10.16 -11.67 1.48
C VAL A 91 10.77 -13.04 1.26
N SER A 92 11.08 -13.41 0.01
CA SER A 92 11.70 -14.70 -0.31
C SER A 92 13.09 -14.84 0.33
N LYS A 93 13.92 -13.80 0.26
CA LYS A 93 15.26 -13.78 0.89
C LYS A 93 15.17 -13.87 2.42
N PHE A 94 14.25 -13.15 3.04
CA PHE A 94 14.04 -13.20 4.49
C PHE A 94 13.52 -14.58 4.93
N LYS A 95 12.52 -15.13 4.22
CA LYS A 95 11.98 -16.46 4.49
C LYS A 95 13.09 -17.51 4.47
N ALA A 96 13.93 -17.51 3.43
CA ALA A 96 15.04 -18.46 3.31
C ALA A 96 16.02 -18.36 4.49
N LYS A 97 16.38 -17.14 4.92
CA LYS A 97 17.23 -16.93 6.10
C LYS A 97 16.58 -17.40 7.40
N LEU A 98 15.29 -17.11 7.59
CA LEU A 98 14.51 -17.51 8.77
C LEU A 98 14.40 -19.04 8.87
N LEU A 99 14.10 -19.71 7.75
CA LEU A 99 14.12 -21.17 7.66
C LEU A 99 15.50 -21.74 8.02
N GLY A 100 16.58 -21.11 7.54
CA GLY A 100 17.96 -21.47 7.90
C GLY A 100 18.28 -21.30 9.39
N MET A 101 17.57 -20.41 10.09
CA MET A 101 17.66 -20.24 11.55
C MET A 101 16.75 -21.20 12.34
N GLY A 102 16.05 -22.11 11.66
CA GLY A 102 15.18 -23.10 12.30
C GLY A 102 13.78 -22.61 12.62
N TYR A 103 13.34 -21.50 12.02
CA TYR A 103 11.93 -21.11 12.09
C TYR A 103 11.05 -22.16 11.44
N GLU A 104 9.87 -22.36 12.01
CA GLU A 104 8.80 -23.12 11.32
C GLU A 104 8.37 -22.34 10.07
N GLU A 105 8.06 -23.04 8.98
CA GLU A 105 7.74 -22.45 7.68
C GLU A 105 6.68 -21.32 7.75
N LYS A 106 5.56 -21.56 8.44
CA LYS A 106 4.50 -20.56 8.59
C LYS A 106 4.95 -19.33 9.38
N LEU A 107 5.78 -19.52 10.39
CA LEU A 107 6.33 -18.42 11.19
C LEU A 107 7.40 -17.67 10.42
N ALA A 108 8.20 -18.36 9.61
CA ALA A 108 9.18 -17.77 8.71
C ALA A 108 8.48 -16.90 7.64
N ASP A 109 7.40 -17.38 7.03
CA ASP A 109 6.58 -16.61 6.10
C ASP A 109 6.04 -15.33 6.73
N ALA A 110 5.32 -15.46 7.84
CA ALA A 110 4.71 -14.30 8.50
C ALA A 110 5.73 -13.28 9.02
N THR A 111 6.93 -13.73 9.39
CA THR A 111 8.04 -12.85 9.82
C THR A 111 8.71 -12.18 8.64
N ALA A 112 8.92 -12.90 7.54
CA ALA A 112 9.49 -12.35 6.32
C ALA A 112 8.61 -11.25 5.71
N GLU A 113 7.30 -11.45 5.67
CA GLU A 113 6.32 -10.43 5.28
C GLU A 113 6.41 -9.21 6.19
N ALA A 114 6.41 -9.41 7.52
CA ALA A 114 6.51 -8.31 8.48
C ALA A 114 7.81 -7.51 8.34
N MET A 115 8.94 -8.19 8.04
CA MET A 115 10.22 -7.54 7.79
C MET A 115 10.20 -6.70 6.50
N ALA A 116 9.59 -7.20 5.43
CA ALA A 116 9.45 -6.46 4.18
C ALA A 116 8.47 -5.28 4.30
N ASP A 117 7.44 -5.41 5.13
CA ASP A 117 6.44 -4.37 5.38
C ASP A 117 6.88 -3.35 6.45
N GLY A 118 8.04 -3.54 7.09
CA GLY A 118 8.52 -2.68 8.17
C GLY A 118 7.73 -2.80 9.48
N ASP A 119 6.91 -3.84 9.64
CA ASP A 119 6.11 -4.11 10.82
C ASP A 119 6.97 -4.72 11.94
N THR A 120 7.70 -3.85 12.62
CA THR A 120 8.63 -4.24 13.70
C THR A 120 7.92 -4.92 14.88
N GLU A 121 6.69 -4.52 15.21
CA GLU A 121 5.92 -5.13 16.30
C GLU A 121 5.63 -6.60 16.01
N LYS A 122 5.18 -6.91 14.78
CA LYS A 122 4.93 -8.28 14.36
C LYS A 122 6.21 -9.10 14.25
N VAL A 123 7.33 -8.49 13.83
CA VAL A 123 8.65 -9.15 13.84
C VAL A 123 9.02 -9.59 15.27
N PHE A 124 8.95 -8.71 16.26
CA PHE A 124 9.26 -9.06 17.65
C PHE A 124 8.28 -10.08 18.23
N ALA A 125 6.99 -9.96 17.93
CA ALA A 125 5.99 -10.94 18.36
C ALA A 125 6.28 -12.34 17.79
N ASN A 126 6.68 -12.44 16.53
CA ASN A 126 7.03 -13.71 15.91
C ASN A 126 8.36 -14.26 16.42
N GLN A 127 9.36 -13.40 16.66
CA GLN A 127 10.62 -13.80 17.30
C GLN A 127 10.37 -14.41 18.69
N LYS A 128 9.46 -13.83 19.48
CA LYS A 128 9.06 -14.39 20.78
C LYS A 128 8.45 -15.78 20.63
N LYS A 129 7.52 -15.97 19.68
CA LYS A 129 6.92 -17.28 19.39
C LYS A 129 7.97 -18.32 18.98
N HIS A 130 8.96 -17.92 18.18
CA HIS A 130 10.06 -18.80 17.80
C HIS A 130 10.86 -19.26 19.03
N LEU A 131 11.22 -18.33 19.92
CA LEU A 131 11.95 -18.66 21.16
C LEU A 131 11.14 -19.60 22.07
N GLU A 132 9.84 -19.37 22.25
CA GLU A 132 8.95 -20.25 23.02
C GLU A 132 8.89 -21.66 22.40
N ASN A 133 8.86 -21.77 21.07
CA ASN A 133 8.87 -23.05 20.37
C ASN A 133 10.20 -23.79 20.53
N VAL A 134 11.33 -23.07 20.46
CA VAL A 134 12.66 -23.63 20.70
C VAL A 134 12.78 -24.11 22.14
N GLU A 135 12.34 -23.32 23.12
CA GLU A 135 12.35 -23.71 24.53
C GLU A 135 11.55 -24.99 24.78
N LYS A 136 10.35 -25.10 24.21
CA LYS A 136 9.52 -26.31 24.29
C LYS A 136 10.21 -27.52 23.68
N LYS A 137 10.84 -27.37 22.51
CA LYS A 137 11.59 -28.45 21.85
C LYS A 137 12.77 -28.91 22.70
N VAL A 138 13.58 -27.97 23.20
CA VAL A 138 14.74 -28.25 24.06
C VAL A 138 14.31 -28.96 25.35
N ARG A 139 13.24 -28.50 26.02
CA ARG A 139 12.70 -29.18 27.20
C ARG A 139 12.22 -30.59 26.88
N ALA A 140 11.52 -30.78 25.76
CA ALA A 140 11.04 -32.09 25.35
C ALA A 140 12.20 -33.04 25.02
N GLU A 141 13.26 -32.57 24.37
CA GLU A 141 14.47 -33.35 24.11
C GLU A 141 15.21 -33.70 25.39
N ALA A 142 15.41 -32.75 26.29
CA ALA A 142 16.03 -33.01 27.60
C ALA A 142 15.26 -34.09 28.39
N LEU A 143 13.93 -34.07 28.35
CA LEU A 143 13.08 -35.08 29.00
C LEU A 143 13.11 -36.47 28.33
N LYS A 144 13.47 -36.57 27.04
CA LYS A 144 13.64 -37.86 26.37
C LYS A 144 14.91 -38.57 26.85
N ASP A 145 15.97 -37.81 27.07
CA ASP A 145 17.28 -38.35 27.48
C ASP A 145 17.41 -38.50 29.00
N THR A 146 16.53 -37.87 29.79
CA THR A 146 16.41 -38.23 31.21
C THR A 146 15.89 -39.66 31.32
N PRO A 147 16.66 -40.61 31.89
CA PRO A 147 16.15 -41.93 32.19
C PRO A 147 14.86 -41.76 32.98
N LYS A 148 13.78 -42.41 32.54
CA LYS A 148 12.61 -42.56 33.41
C LYS A 148 13.14 -43.08 34.73
N PRO A 149 12.79 -42.45 35.88
CA PRO A 149 13.16 -43.03 37.16
C PRO A 149 12.73 -44.48 37.10
N THR A 150 13.69 -45.39 37.18
CA THR A 150 13.38 -46.79 37.47
C THR A 150 12.48 -46.72 38.70
N PRO A 151 11.26 -47.28 38.66
CA PRO A 151 10.55 -47.53 39.90
C PRO A 151 11.57 -48.28 40.74
N ASP A 152 11.99 -47.69 41.85
CA ASP A 152 12.94 -48.36 42.75
C ASP A 152 12.35 -49.74 42.98
N GLY A 153 12.98 -50.74 42.38
CA GLY A 153 12.83 -52.12 42.79
C GLY A 153 13.26 -52.07 44.25
N ASP A 154 12.28 -52.23 45.15
CA ASP A 154 12.36 -51.92 46.58
C ASP A 154 12.23 -50.45 46.99
N SER A 155 11.22 -49.76 46.48
CA SER A 155 10.47 -48.86 47.36
C SER A 155 9.97 -49.67 48.56
N LYS A 156 10.73 -49.62 49.66
CA LYS A 156 10.38 -50.16 51.00
C LYS A 156 9.08 -49.60 51.57
N THR A 157 8.38 -48.75 50.84
CA THR A 157 7.08 -48.22 51.20
C THR A 157 6.00 -49.27 50.91
N MET A 158 5.30 -49.68 51.97
CA MET A 158 4.17 -50.59 51.84
C MET A 158 3.06 -49.91 51.03
N THR A 159 2.40 -50.63 50.12
CA THR A 159 1.23 -50.13 49.38
C THR A 159 -0.04 -50.80 49.89
N LEU A 160 -1.22 -50.18 49.70
CA LEU A 160 -2.52 -50.77 50.08
C LEU A 160 -2.72 -52.15 49.45
N GLU A 161 -2.30 -52.33 48.20
CA GLU A 161 -2.43 -53.59 47.48
C GLU A 161 -1.49 -54.66 48.07
N LYS A 162 -0.24 -54.31 48.39
CA LYS A 162 0.72 -55.23 49.02
C LYS A 162 0.27 -55.61 50.43
N LEU A 163 -0.20 -54.64 51.21
CA LEU A 163 -0.82 -54.87 52.52
C LEU A 163 -2.03 -55.80 52.40
N ARG A 164 -2.89 -55.64 51.38
CA ARG A 164 -4.08 -56.50 51.15
C ARG A 164 -3.75 -57.94 50.78
N LYS A 165 -2.58 -58.19 50.20
CA LYS A 165 -2.10 -59.54 49.85
C LYS A 165 -1.41 -60.26 51.02
N MET A 166 -1.07 -59.55 52.10
CA MET A 166 -0.50 -60.15 53.32
C MET A 166 -1.54 -60.90 54.14
N SER A 167 -1.10 -61.88 54.95
CA SER A 167 -1.99 -62.56 55.88
C SER A 167 -2.52 -61.59 56.96
N PRO A 168 -3.68 -61.87 57.58
CA PRO A 168 -4.20 -61.03 58.65
C PRO A 168 -3.21 -60.77 59.79
N ARG A 169 -2.35 -61.75 60.10
CA ARG A 169 -1.32 -61.64 61.14
C ARG A 169 -0.20 -60.68 60.74
N GLU A 170 0.29 -60.77 59.52
CA GLU A 170 1.33 -59.87 59.01
C GLU A 170 0.82 -58.43 58.86
N ARG A 171 -0.45 -58.25 58.49
CA ARG A 171 -1.09 -56.93 58.43
C ARG A 171 -1.18 -56.28 59.82
N TYR A 172 -1.55 -57.07 60.83
CA TYR A 172 -1.59 -56.62 62.21
C TYR A 172 -0.18 -56.25 62.70
N ASP A 173 0.80 -57.14 62.52
CA ASP A 173 2.19 -56.89 62.91
C ASP A 173 2.75 -55.64 62.23
N TYR A 174 2.41 -55.41 60.95
CA TYR A 174 2.80 -54.21 60.23
C TYR A 174 2.14 -52.94 60.80
N SER A 175 0.84 -52.97 61.13
CA SER A 175 0.14 -51.83 61.75
C SER A 175 0.68 -51.46 63.14
N VAL A 176 1.12 -52.45 63.91
CA VAL A 176 1.68 -52.23 65.25
C VAL A 176 3.11 -51.70 65.16
N LYS A 177 3.91 -52.23 64.25
CA LYS A 177 5.32 -51.83 64.09
C LYS A 177 5.49 -50.52 63.31
N ASN A 178 4.55 -50.18 62.43
CA ASN A 178 4.61 -48.99 61.57
C ASN A 178 3.24 -48.24 61.57
N PRO A 179 2.82 -47.64 62.70
CA PRO A 179 1.49 -47.06 62.84
C PRO A 179 1.23 -45.85 61.95
N GLU A 180 2.21 -44.95 61.78
CA GLU A 180 2.07 -43.76 60.93
C GLU A 180 2.02 -44.13 59.44
N ASP A 181 2.89 -45.03 58.98
CA ASP A 181 2.85 -45.53 57.60
C ASP A 181 1.55 -46.28 57.32
N TYR A 182 1.09 -47.10 58.26
CA TYR A 182 -0.20 -47.79 58.14
C TYR A 182 -1.36 -46.81 58.03
N LYS A 183 -1.36 -45.72 58.79
CA LYS A 183 -2.38 -44.67 58.71
C LYS A 183 -2.30 -43.92 57.37
N ALA A 184 -1.09 -43.57 56.93
CA ALA A 184 -0.83 -42.88 55.67
C ALA A 184 -1.34 -43.66 54.44
N LEU A 185 -1.32 -45.00 54.51
CA LEU A 185 -1.86 -45.87 53.47
C LEU A 185 -3.35 -45.66 53.21
N TYR A 186 -4.12 -45.25 54.21
CA TYR A 186 -5.56 -45.02 54.06
C TYR A 186 -5.93 -43.55 53.89
N THR A 187 -5.03 -42.60 54.18
CA THR A 187 -5.28 -41.16 54.00
C THR A 187 -4.90 -40.66 52.61
N ASN A 188 -3.95 -41.30 51.91
CA ASN A 188 -3.50 -40.86 50.58
C ASN A 188 -4.46 -41.21 49.42
N ASN A 189 -5.61 -41.82 49.71
CA ASN A 189 -6.64 -42.11 48.72
C ASN A 189 -7.77 -41.07 48.66
N ASP A 190 -7.70 -39.99 49.44
CA ASP A 190 -8.78 -38.99 49.57
C ASP A 190 -8.50 -37.64 48.87
N THR A 191 -7.66 -37.61 47.83
CA THR A 191 -7.57 -36.46 46.89
C THR A 191 -7.94 -36.82 45.45
N GLY A 192 -8.60 -37.96 45.25
CA GLY A 192 -9.31 -38.28 44.00
C GLY A 192 -10.71 -37.66 43.99
N GLY A 193 -10.81 -36.33 44.06
CA GLY A 193 -12.08 -35.61 44.03
C GLY A 193 -11.95 -34.28 43.29
N ASN A 194 -12.53 -34.24 42.09
CA ASN A 194 -12.94 -33.08 41.28
C ASN A 194 -12.25 -31.73 41.52
N GLU A 195 -11.48 -31.29 40.52
CA GLU A 195 -11.66 -30.01 39.79
C GLU A 195 -10.84 -30.01 38.49
#